data_AF-A0AAU1ITF1-F1
#
_entry.id   AF-A0AAU1ITF1-F1
#
_cell.length_a   1.000
_cell.length_b   1.000
_cell.length_c   1.000
_cell.angle_alpha   90.00
_cell.angle_beta   90.00
_cell.angle_gamma   90.00
#
_symmetry.space_group_name_H-M   'P 1'
#
loop_
_entity.id
_entity.type
_entity.pdbx_description
1 polymer ?
#
loop_
_entity_poly.entity_id
_entity_poly.type
_entity_poly.pdbx_seq_one_letter_code
_entity_poly.pdbx_strand_id
1 'polypeptide(L)'
;MSAPTLFDPEVPAATTAAGPRPFVITLPAGMNLLNANHRPHHRVRAAVTKELRGAAMEAVSECPALMDALAAAKPGPLFQRAHILGVYCPPTKGRRDPANLYPSFKAAVDGLVDAGLFDDDDHTRVVGPDMRLGRVVKGGQLVLVVSGLEPGEDPLGYGAVSR
;
A
#
# COMPACT_ATOMS: atom_id res chain seq x y z
N MET A 1 -28.32 -4.14 -7.28
CA MET A 1 -27.42 -4.70 -6.24
C MET A 1 -26.02 -4.24 -6.58
N SER A 2 -25.46 -3.30 -5.82
CA SER A 2 -24.06 -2.86 -6.04
C SER A 2 -23.12 -3.99 -5.65
N ALA A 3 -22.10 -4.25 -6.47
CA ALA A 3 -21.05 -5.19 -6.13
C ALA A 3 -20.31 -4.71 -4.87
N PRO A 4 -19.97 -5.61 -3.93
CA PRO A 4 -19.16 -5.25 -2.76
C PRO A 4 -17.82 -4.67 -3.24
N THR A 5 -17.42 -3.58 -2.60
CA THR A 5 -16.15 -2.92 -2.90
C THR A 5 -15.06 -3.47 -1.99
N LEU A 6 -13.80 -3.35 -2.39
CA LEU A 6 -12.64 -3.72 -1.56
C LEU A 6 -12.59 -3.00 -0.19
N PHE A 7 -13.46 -2.01 0.05
CA PHE A 7 -13.48 -1.18 1.24
C PHE A 7 -14.61 -1.52 2.24
N ASP A 8 -15.37 -2.59 1.99
CA ASP A 8 -16.48 -2.99 2.86
C ASP A 8 -15.99 -3.98 3.96
N PRO A 9 -16.22 -3.69 5.26
CA PRO A 9 -15.50 -4.34 6.36
C PRO A 9 -16.01 -5.71 6.84
N GLU A 10 -17.02 -6.34 6.24
CA GLU A 10 -17.53 -7.61 6.81
C GLU A 10 -18.22 -8.51 5.77
N VAL A 11 -17.50 -9.51 5.23
CA VAL A 11 -18.10 -10.74 4.67
C VAL A 11 -17.18 -11.93 4.98
N PRO A 12 -17.62 -12.88 5.83
CA PRO A 12 -16.83 -14.04 6.21
C PRO A 12 -16.76 -15.05 5.05
N ALA A 13 -15.60 -15.71 4.95
CA ALA A 13 -15.33 -16.96 4.25
C ALA A 13 -15.76 -17.09 2.78
N ALA A 14 -14.80 -16.93 1.87
CA ALA A 14 -14.57 -17.89 0.78
C ALA A 14 -13.29 -17.51 0.03
N THR A 15 -12.39 -18.48 -0.13
CA THR A 15 -11.36 -18.47 -1.18
C THR A 15 -12.05 -18.17 -2.50
N THR A 16 -11.87 -16.96 -3.01
CA THR A 16 -12.37 -16.63 -4.35
C THR A 16 -11.29 -17.07 -5.34
N ALA A 17 -11.69 -17.45 -6.56
CA ALA A 17 -10.86 -18.06 -7.59
C ALA A 17 -9.72 -17.17 -8.16
N ALA A 18 -9.26 -16.16 -7.42
CA ALA A 18 -8.35 -15.09 -7.85
C ALA A 18 -7.15 -14.87 -6.87
N GLY A 19 -6.75 -15.89 -6.11
CA GLY A 19 -5.66 -15.77 -5.13
C GLY A 19 -6.12 -15.25 -3.76
N PRO A 20 -5.19 -15.06 -2.79
CA PRO A 20 -5.52 -14.57 -1.45
C PRO A 20 -6.11 -13.16 -1.51
N ARG A 21 -7.10 -12.87 -0.64
CA ARG A 21 -7.73 -11.54 -0.57
C ARG A 21 -6.68 -10.46 -0.29
N PRO A 22 -6.81 -9.27 -0.90
CA PRO A 22 -5.88 -8.18 -0.62
C PRO A 22 -6.03 -7.69 0.82
N PHE A 23 -4.90 -7.28 1.40
CA PHE A 23 -4.86 -6.54 2.65
C PHE A 23 -5.04 -5.05 2.37
N VAL A 24 -5.93 -4.40 3.12
CA VAL A 24 -6.17 -2.95 3.01
C VAL A 24 -5.54 -2.27 4.21
N ILE A 25 -4.46 -1.54 3.96
CA ILE A 25 -3.64 -0.87 4.97
C ILE A 25 -3.94 0.63 4.89
N THR A 26 -4.59 1.15 5.93
CA THR A 26 -5.05 2.54 5.98
C THR A 26 -4.15 3.33 6.91
N LEU A 27 -3.41 4.31 6.38
CA LEU A 27 -2.60 5.20 7.21
C LEU A 27 -3.50 6.21 7.94
N PRO A 28 -3.03 6.81 9.05
CA PRO A 28 -3.72 7.91 9.72
C PRO A 28 -4.07 9.05 8.76
N ALA A 29 -5.21 9.71 9.00
CA ALA A 29 -5.60 10.89 8.25
C ALA A 29 -4.86 12.14 8.74
N GLY A 30 -4.69 13.14 7.88
CA GLY A 30 -4.09 14.44 8.25
C GLY A 30 -2.56 14.45 8.30
N MET A 31 -1.90 13.40 7.83
CA MET A 31 -0.44 13.32 7.80
C MET A 31 0.18 14.31 6.81
N ASN A 32 1.44 14.67 7.06
CA ASN A 32 2.23 15.39 6.08
C ASN A 32 2.57 14.48 4.90
N LEU A 33 2.28 14.94 3.68
CA LEU A 33 2.56 14.19 2.46
C LEU A 33 3.67 14.87 1.64
N LEU A 34 4.55 14.05 1.10
CA LEU A 34 5.52 14.45 0.08
C LEU A 34 4.86 14.54 -1.30
N ASN A 35 5.22 15.59 -2.04
CA ASN A 35 4.79 15.81 -3.40
C ASN A 35 6.00 15.89 -4.34
N ALA A 36 5.97 15.15 -5.45
CA ALA A 36 7.02 15.09 -6.46
C ALA A 36 7.30 16.42 -7.15
N ASN A 37 6.33 17.35 -7.15
CA ASN A 37 6.52 18.70 -7.69
C ASN A 37 7.17 19.65 -6.70
N HIS A 38 7.23 19.29 -5.42
CA HIS A 38 7.88 20.10 -4.41
C HIS A 38 9.35 19.73 -4.27
N ARG A 39 10.16 20.68 -3.80
CA ARG A 39 11.59 20.49 -3.51
C ARG A 39 11.87 20.93 -2.07
N PRO A 40 11.30 20.23 -1.07
CA PRO A 40 11.55 20.58 0.32
C PRO A 40 13.03 20.36 0.68
N HIS A 41 13.49 21.05 1.73
CA HIS A 41 14.82 20.81 2.29
C HIS A 41 14.98 19.33 2.69
N HIS A 42 16.16 18.74 2.45
CA HIS A 42 16.38 17.30 2.62
C HIS A 42 16.05 16.78 4.04
N ARG A 43 16.28 17.59 5.08
CA ARG A 43 15.88 17.27 6.47
C ARG A 43 14.37 17.16 6.65
N VAL A 44 13.60 18.06 6.04
CA VAL A 44 12.13 18.03 6.07
C VAL A 44 11.64 16.80 5.32
N ARG A 45 12.22 16.53 4.14
CA ARG A 45 11.91 15.32 3.38
C ARG A 45 12.13 14.06 4.21
N ALA A 46 13.30 13.93 4.85
CA ALA A 46 13.64 12.79 5.69
C ALA A 46 12.68 12.62 6.88
N ALA A 47 12.29 13.73 7.53
CA ALA A 47 11.33 13.70 8.63
C ALA A 47 9.95 13.17 8.19
N VAL A 48 9.42 13.70 7.08
CA VAL A 48 8.11 13.26 6.54
C VAL A 48 8.19 11.81 6.04
N THR A 49 9.29 11.41 5.40
CA THR A 49 9.50 9.99 5.02
C THR A 49 9.47 9.07 6.24
N LYS A 50 10.16 9.45 7.33
CA LYS A 50 10.17 8.66 8.57
C LYS A 50 8.78 8.55 9.18
N GLU A 51 8.02 9.66 9.20
CA GLU A 51 6.64 9.69 9.68
C GLU A 51 5.75 8.72 8.90
N LEU A 52 5.82 8.75 7.57
CA LEU A 52 5.03 7.87 6.69
C LEU A 52 5.43 6.39 6.83
N ARG A 53 6.73 6.09 6.90
CA ARG A 53 7.22 4.71 7.14
C ARG A 53 6.69 4.16 8.46
N GLY A 54 6.84 4.93 9.54
CA GLY A 54 6.38 4.54 10.87
C GLY A 54 4.86 4.31 10.92
N ALA A 55 4.08 5.19 10.29
CA ALA A 55 2.63 5.02 10.23
C ALA A 55 2.18 3.81 9.41
N ALA A 56 2.92 3.44 8.35
CA ALA A 56 2.65 2.22 7.61
C ALA A 56 2.92 0.97 8.46
N MET A 57 4.03 0.95 9.21
CA MET A 57 4.32 -0.13 10.17
C MET A 57 3.26 -0.24 11.27
N GLU A 58 2.85 0.90 11.83
CA GLU A 58 1.81 0.96 12.85
C GLU A 58 0.48 0.40 12.29
N ALA A 59 0.06 0.84 11.10
CA ALA A 59 -1.16 0.35 10.45
C ALA A 59 -1.12 -1.17 10.16
N VAL A 60 0.05 -1.74 9.87
CA VAL A 60 0.23 -3.19 9.76
C VAL A 60 0.05 -3.85 11.12
N SER A 61 0.69 -3.32 12.17
CA SER A 61 0.63 -3.86 13.53
C SER A 61 -0.77 -3.84 14.15
N GLU A 62 -1.60 -2.87 13.75
CA GLU A 62 -2.99 -2.73 14.15
C GLU A 62 -3.96 -3.66 13.39
N CYS A 63 -3.49 -4.35 12.35
CA CYS A 63 -4.31 -5.27 11.55
C CYS A 63 -4.07 -6.72 12.01
N PRO A 64 -5.00 -7.34 12.77
CA PRO A 64 -4.77 -8.68 13.33
C PRO A 64 -4.53 -9.74 12.25
N ALA A 65 -5.28 -9.68 11.14
CA ALA A 65 -5.13 -10.62 10.04
C ALA A 65 -3.75 -10.56 9.36
N LEU A 66 -3.15 -9.35 9.25
CA LEU A 66 -1.77 -9.21 8.75
C LEU A 66 -0.77 -9.76 9.75
N MET A 67 -0.96 -9.48 11.04
CA MET A 67 -0.06 -9.95 12.09
C MET A 67 -0.05 -11.48 12.20
N ASP A 68 -1.21 -12.13 12.11
CA ASP A 68 -1.33 -13.58 12.07
C ASP A 68 -0.62 -14.17 10.85
N ALA A 69 -0.82 -13.56 9.68
CA ALA A 69 -0.17 -13.99 8.44
C ALA A 69 1.36 -13.82 8.49
N LEU A 70 1.85 -12.68 9.01
CA LEU A 70 3.27 -12.42 9.24
C LEU A 70 3.87 -13.42 10.23
N ALA A 71 3.15 -13.75 11.31
CA ALA A 71 3.61 -14.75 12.28
C ALA A 71 3.74 -16.14 11.64
N ALA A 72 2.80 -16.52 10.76
CA ALA A 72 2.84 -17.78 10.03
C ALA A 72 3.96 -17.85 8.97
N ALA A 73 4.36 -16.70 8.41
CA ALA A 73 5.40 -16.62 7.38
C ALA A 73 6.83 -16.66 7.94
N LYS A 74 7.04 -16.40 9.23
CA LYS A 74 8.38 -16.35 9.86
C LYS A 74 9.14 -17.68 9.66
N PRO A 75 10.45 -17.62 9.35
CA PRO A 75 11.31 -16.43 9.36
C PRO A 75 11.36 -15.62 8.04
N GLY A 76 10.57 -15.98 7.03
CA GLY A 76 10.56 -15.30 5.73
C GLY A 76 9.58 -14.11 5.65
N PRO A 77 9.56 -13.39 4.51
CA PRO A 77 8.57 -12.34 4.25
C PRO A 77 7.18 -12.93 4.04
N LEU A 78 6.14 -12.14 4.29
CA LEU A 78 4.76 -12.57 4.05
C LEU A 78 4.51 -12.94 2.59
N PHE A 79 5.05 -12.13 1.67
CA PHE A 79 4.92 -12.36 0.24
C PHE A 79 6.29 -12.33 -0.43
N GLN A 80 6.49 -13.26 -1.35
CA GLN A 80 7.66 -13.26 -2.24
C GLN A 80 7.51 -12.22 -3.36
N ARG A 81 6.27 -12.02 -3.83
CA ARG A 81 5.89 -10.98 -4.78
C ARG A 81 4.51 -10.44 -4.44
N ALA A 82 4.26 -9.16 -4.73
CA ALA A 82 2.95 -8.56 -4.58
C ALA A 82 2.64 -7.44 -5.57
N HIS A 83 1.35 -7.20 -5.73
CA HIS A 83 0.82 -6.02 -6.39
C HIS A 83 0.31 -5.03 -5.35
N ILE A 84 0.66 -3.75 -5.54
CA ILE A 84 0.23 -2.67 -4.66
C ILE A 84 -0.60 -1.65 -5.45
N LEU A 85 -1.80 -1.38 -4.95
CA LEU A 85 -2.63 -0.25 -5.38
C LEU A 85 -2.59 0.82 -4.28
N GLY A 86 -2.01 1.97 -4.61
CA GLY A 86 -2.03 3.16 -3.76
C GLY A 86 -3.27 4.01 -4.01
N VAL A 87 -4.06 4.27 -2.98
CA VAL A 87 -5.25 5.11 -3.06
C VAL A 87 -5.06 6.36 -2.20
N TYR A 88 -5.13 7.53 -2.85
CA TYR A 88 -5.13 8.81 -2.16
C TYR A 88 -6.56 9.31 -1.96
N CYS A 89 -6.98 9.40 -0.71
CA CYS A 89 -8.26 9.96 -0.30
C CYS A 89 -8.06 11.46 0.02
N PRO A 90 -8.46 12.41 -0.84
CA PRO A 90 -8.16 13.82 -0.63
C PRO A 90 -9.04 14.46 0.45
N PRO A 91 -8.61 15.58 1.06
CA PRO A 91 -9.42 16.32 2.05
C PRO A 91 -10.60 17.07 1.43
N THR A 92 -10.56 17.35 0.13
CA THR A 92 -11.57 18.12 -0.60
C THR A 92 -11.76 17.55 -2.00
N LYS A 93 -12.89 17.86 -2.65
CA LYS A 93 -13.23 17.42 -4.02
C LYS A 93 -12.43 18.11 -5.15
N GLY A 94 -11.37 18.84 -4.81
CA GLY A 94 -10.57 19.57 -5.80
C GLY A 94 -9.82 18.62 -6.74
N ARG A 95 -9.51 19.10 -7.96
CA ARG A 95 -8.68 18.35 -8.91
C ARG A 95 -7.30 18.09 -8.30
N ARG A 96 -6.90 16.81 -8.28
CA ARG A 96 -5.58 16.39 -7.83
C ARG A 96 -5.08 15.27 -8.74
N ASP A 97 -3.77 15.18 -8.85
CA ASP A 97 -3.12 14.09 -9.55
C ASP A 97 -2.40 13.23 -8.49
N PRO A 98 -2.84 11.98 -8.27
CA PRO A 98 -2.28 11.11 -7.25
C PRO A 98 -0.85 10.67 -7.59
N ALA A 99 -0.43 10.70 -8.86
CA ALA A 99 0.94 10.38 -9.26
C ALA A 99 1.97 11.32 -8.63
N ASN A 100 1.59 12.58 -8.39
CA ASN A 100 2.44 13.55 -7.70
C ASN A 100 2.73 13.15 -6.25
N LEU A 101 1.95 12.25 -5.65
CA LEU A 101 2.18 11.74 -4.29
C LEU A 101 3.03 10.47 -4.29
N TYR A 102 3.60 10.05 -5.43
CA TYR A 102 4.50 8.91 -5.49
C TYR A 102 5.58 8.89 -4.40
N PRO A 103 6.26 10.01 -4.04
CA PRO A 103 7.23 10.00 -2.95
C PRO A 103 6.63 9.65 -1.57
N SER A 104 5.34 9.93 -1.37
CA SER A 104 4.61 9.52 -0.16
C SER A 104 4.24 8.04 -0.19
N PHE A 105 3.74 7.56 -1.33
CA PHE A 105 3.44 6.13 -1.50
C PHE A 105 4.70 5.29 -1.38
N LYS A 106 5.82 5.72 -1.96
CA LYS A 106 7.12 5.05 -1.81
C LYS A 106 7.52 4.97 -0.35
N ALA A 107 7.43 6.07 0.41
CA ALA A 107 7.70 6.05 1.84
C ALA A 107 6.75 5.13 2.65
N ALA A 108 5.50 4.97 2.23
CA ALA A 108 4.60 4.01 2.87
C ALA A 108 4.95 2.56 2.51
N VAL A 109 5.26 2.26 1.25
CA VAL A 109 5.69 0.91 0.79
C VAL A 109 6.99 0.49 1.46
N ASP A 110 7.95 1.39 1.55
CA ASP A 110 9.16 1.30 2.36
C ASP A 110 8.88 0.83 3.81
N GLY A 111 7.82 1.37 4.44
CA GLY A 111 7.40 0.95 5.78
C GLY A 111 6.72 -0.42 5.81
N LEU A 112 6.12 -0.87 4.70
CA LEU A 112 5.61 -2.24 4.56
C LEU A 112 6.75 -3.27 4.47
N VAL A 113 7.86 -2.91 3.80
CA VAL A 113 9.10 -3.71 3.82
C VAL A 113 9.63 -3.80 5.24
N ASP A 114 9.73 -2.68 5.96
CA ASP A 114 10.16 -2.67 7.38
C ASP A 114 9.28 -3.55 8.28
N ALA A 115 7.99 -3.67 7.96
CA ALA A 115 7.03 -4.51 8.67
C ALA A 115 7.12 -6.01 8.29
N GLY A 116 7.93 -6.38 7.29
CA GLY A 116 8.15 -7.77 6.87
C GLY A 116 7.17 -8.30 5.84
N LEU A 117 6.42 -7.43 5.14
CA LEU A 117 5.51 -7.89 4.09
C LEU A 117 6.28 -8.47 2.89
N PHE A 118 7.42 -7.88 2.55
CA PHE A 118 8.34 -8.27 1.47
C PHE A 118 9.77 -8.06 1.92
N ASP A 119 10.74 -8.71 1.27
CA ASP A 119 12.17 -8.50 1.56
C ASP A 119 12.70 -7.16 1.04
N ASP A 120 12.13 -6.64 -0.05
CA ASP A 120 12.50 -5.37 -0.70
C ASP A 120 11.33 -4.88 -1.58
N ASP A 121 11.36 -3.63 -2.01
CA ASP A 121 10.31 -3.01 -2.84
C ASP A 121 10.72 -2.75 -4.31
N ASP A 122 11.71 -3.50 -4.77
CA ASP A 122 12.16 -3.46 -6.16
C ASP A 122 11.19 -4.11 -7.14
N HIS A 123 11.48 -3.97 -8.44
CA HIS A 123 10.61 -4.44 -9.52
C HIS A 123 10.43 -5.97 -9.55
N THR A 124 11.29 -6.73 -8.88
CA THR A 124 11.18 -8.20 -8.84
C THR A 124 10.14 -8.65 -7.81
N ARG A 125 9.99 -7.89 -6.73
CA ARG A 125 9.12 -8.19 -5.57
C ARG A 125 7.82 -7.41 -5.59
N VAL A 126 7.82 -6.18 -6.08
CA VAL A 126 6.66 -5.30 -6.06
C VAL A 126 6.29 -4.85 -7.47
N VAL A 127 5.02 -5.10 -7.83
CA VAL A 127 4.36 -4.52 -9.01
C VAL A 127 3.54 -3.33 -8.54
N GLY A 128 3.75 -2.16 -9.15
CA GLY A 128 3.16 -0.88 -8.73
C GLY A 128 4.15 -0.01 -7.93
N PRO A 129 3.70 0.83 -6.98
CA PRO A 129 2.31 1.08 -6.61
C PRO A 129 1.54 1.85 -7.69
N ASP A 130 0.39 1.33 -8.10
CA ASP A 130 -0.52 2.04 -9.01
C ASP A 130 -1.37 3.04 -8.24
N MET A 131 -1.37 4.32 -8.65
CA MET A 131 -1.98 5.39 -7.87
C MET A 131 -3.37 5.76 -8.36
N ARG A 132 -4.37 5.75 -7.46
CA ARG A 132 -5.76 6.15 -7.74
C ARG A 132 -6.26 7.20 -6.74
N LEU A 133 -7.30 7.93 -7.14
CA LEU A 133 -8.05 8.78 -6.22
C LEU A 133 -9.15 7.97 -5.53
N GLY A 134 -9.24 8.14 -4.22
CA GLY A 134 -10.30 7.58 -3.39
C GLY A 134 -11.37 8.61 -3.03
N ARG A 135 -12.22 8.21 -2.07
CA ARG A 135 -13.25 9.08 -1.49
C ARG A 135 -12.62 10.26 -0.73
N VAL A 136 -13.41 11.31 -0.50
CA VAL A 136 -12.98 12.42 0.34
C VAL A 136 -12.92 11.99 1.80
N VAL A 137 -11.80 12.26 2.48
CA VAL A 137 -11.58 11.99 3.90
C VAL A 137 -11.01 13.25 4.54
N LYS A 138 -11.63 13.74 5.63
CA LYS A 138 -11.16 14.95 6.33
C LYS A 138 -9.68 14.79 6.74
N GLY A 139 -8.85 15.79 6.40
CA GLY A 139 -7.40 15.74 6.62
C GLY A 139 -6.60 15.09 5.49
N GLY A 140 -7.24 14.31 4.61
CA GLY A 140 -6.59 13.53 3.57
C GLY A 140 -5.92 12.27 4.14
N GLN A 141 -5.84 11.22 3.34
CA GLN A 141 -5.40 9.90 3.81
C GLN A 141 -4.79 9.09 2.67
N LEU A 142 -3.80 8.25 2.99
CA LEU A 142 -3.27 7.23 2.09
C LEU A 142 -3.79 5.86 2.50
N VAL A 143 -4.14 5.06 1.51
CA VAL A 143 -4.52 3.65 1.69
C VAL A 143 -3.69 2.83 0.70
N LEU A 144 -3.10 1.73 1.17
CA LEU A 144 -2.40 0.77 0.33
C LEU A 144 -3.21 -0.53 0.32
N VAL A 145 -3.57 -1.00 -0.87
CA VAL A 145 -4.20 -2.29 -1.07
C VAL A 145 -3.13 -3.23 -1.62
N VAL A 146 -2.85 -4.29 -0.88
CA VAL A 146 -1.71 -5.19 -1.12
C VAL A 146 -2.22 -6.59 -1.40
N SER A 147 -1.85 -7.15 -2.55
CA SER A 147 -2.22 -8.52 -2.94
C SER A 147 -0.96 -9.34 -3.17
N GLY A 148 -0.86 -10.52 -2.56
CA GLY A 148 0.18 -11.48 -2.90
C GLY A 148 0.02 -11.96 -4.35
N LEU A 149 1.14 -12.13 -5.05
CA LEU A 149 1.16 -12.68 -6.41
C LEU A 149 1.79 -14.07 -6.39
N GLU A 150 1.18 -15.00 -7.13
CA GLU A 150 1.76 -16.32 -7.34
C GLU A 150 3.04 -16.24 -8.20
N PRO A 151 3.92 -17.25 -8.15
CA PRO A 151 5.10 -17.31 -9.00
C PRO A 151 4.73 -17.19 -10.49
N GLY A 152 5.30 -16.20 -11.17
CA GLY A 152 5.03 -15.94 -12.60
C GLY A 152 3.70 -15.25 -12.89
N GLU A 153 2.89 -14.95 -11.87
CA GLU A 153 1.69 -14.13 -12.05
C GLU A 153 2.08 -12.71 -12.44
N ASP A 154 1.45 -12.22 -13.50
CA ASP A 154 1.49 -10.83 -13.93
C ASP A 154 0.05 -10.31 -13.98
N PRO A 155 -0.36 -9.50 -13.00
CA PRO A 155 -1.74 -9.02 -12.91
C PRO A 155 -2.14 -8.11 -14.08
N LEU A 156 -1.17 -7.59 -14.84
CA LEU A 156 -1.40 -6.75 -16.02
C LEU A 156 -1.10 -7.46 -17.34
N GLY A 157 -0.53 -8.67 -17.29
CA GLY A 157 -0.23 -9.49 -18.46
C GLY A 157 0.79 -8.89 -19.45
N TYR A 158 1.64 -7.96 -18.99
CA TYR A 158 2.65 -7.30 -19.84
C TYR A 158 3.98 -8.08 -19.95
N GLY A 159 4.14 -9.15 -19.18
CA GLY A 159 5.40 -9.89 -19.06
C GLY A 159 6.45 -9.10 -18.28
N ALA A 160 6.06 -8.47 -17.17
CA ALA A 160 6.97 -7.67 -16.35
C ALA A 160 8.27 -8.44 -16.05
N VAL A 161 9.41 -7.77 -16.27
CA VAL A 161 10.74 -8.40 -16.20
C VAL A 161 11.03 -8.87 -14.78
N SER A 162 11.09 -10.18 -14.58
CA SER A 162 11.35 -10.82 -13.28
C SER A 162 12.84 -11.10 -13.04
N ARG A 163 13.75 -10.41 -13.73
CA ARG A 163 15.20 -10.64 -13.67
C ARG A 163 15.91 -9.63 -12.79
#